data_AF-A0A2U1JAU8-F1
#
_entry.id   AF-A0A2U1JAU8-F1
#
_cell.length_a   1.000
_cell.length_b   1.000
_cell.length_c   1.000
_cell.angle_alpha   90.00
_cell.angle_beta   90.00
_cell.angle_gamma   90.00
#
_symmetry.space_group_name_H-M   'P 1'
#
loop_
_entity.id
_entity.type
_entity.pdbx_description
1 polymer ?
#
loop_
_entity_poly.entity_id
_entity_poly.type
_entity_poly.pdbx_seq_one_letter_code
_entity_poly.pdbx_strand_id
1 'polypeptide(L)'
;MEFEHSDLFKQLCEAQNRLAAIYAEDSVEKTFIELFLKESKHEAENKINNCNEKEETWPQEVTSVNKDVRRLGIREECKFVKVESDYYDWPLETRALRVNSPSKAHMCKCVIMENKRWKEEFRNDKNNFKVVCVIVQYVDSIDTSKLADFIRGFQETPRSRKNYNFRLIEEKESERLTGFKTKGVATYGFRNTIPMVMSERIASLKPPILVLGAGHPDWKLVLPISTFLDSTNCLVANISAVSI
;
A
#
# COMPACT_ATOMS: atom_id res chain seq x y z
N MET A 1 22.59 -28.57 -6.97
CA MET A 1 21.23 -28.34 -6.43
C MET A 1 20.80 -26.88 -6.45
N GLU A 2 21.68 -25.86 -6.60
CA GLU A 2 21.22 -24.46 -6.77
C GLU A 2 20.66 -24.14 -8.18
N PHE A 3 21.07 -24.88 -9.21
CA PHE A 3 20.65 -24.63 -10.60
C PHE A 3 19.17 -24.97 -10.88
N GLU A 4 18.58 -26.00 -10.26
CA GLU A 4 17.19 -26.41 -10.53
C GLU A 4 16.15 -25.41 -10.00
N HIS A 5 16.45 -24.72 -8.89
CA HIS A 5 15.57 -23.70 -8.33
C HIS A 5 15.56 -22.40 -9.16
N SER A 6 16.67 -22.11 -9.88
CA SER A 6 16.79 -20.93 -10.76
C SER A 6 15.82 -21.00 -11.94
N ASP A 7 15.75 -22.14 -12.64
CA ASP A 7 14.92 -22.28 -13.84
C ASP A 7 13.43 -22.29 -13.50
N LEU A 8 13.04 -22.94 -12.40
CA LEU A 8 11.67 -22.89 -11.88
C LEU A 8 11.26 -21.47 -11.48
N PHE A 9 12.14 -20.73 -10.82
CA PHE A 9 11.87 -19.34 -10.45
C PHE A 9 11.71 -18.45 -11.68
N LYS A 10 12.52 -18.66 -12.72
CA LYS A 10 12.38 -17.96 -13.99
C LYS A 10 11.04 -18.26 -14.67
N GLN A 11 10.63 -19.54 -14.72
CA GLN A 11 9.33 -19.93 -15.25
C GLN A 11 8.17 -19.29 -14.48
N LEU A 12 8.28 -19.21 -13.14
CA LEU A 12 7.30 -18.54 -12.30
C LEU A 12 7.18 -17.05 -12.66
N CYS A 13 8.32 -16.36 -12.82
CA CYS A 13 8.34 -14.95 -13.24
C CYS A 13 7.68 -14.76 -14.62
N GLU A 14 7.98 -15.63 -15.57
CA GLU A 14 7.38 -15.59 -16.91
C GLU A 14 5.87 -15.84 -16.87
N ALA A 15 5.41 -16.80 -16.07
CA ALA A 15 3.99 -17.08 -15.87
C ALA A 15 3.26 -15.87 -15.26
N GLN A 16 3.85 -15.21 -14.26
CA GLN A 16 3.28 -13.99 -13.68
C GLN A 16 3.20 -12.83 -14.68
N ASN A 17 4.20 -12.66 -15.53
CA ASN A 17 4.15 -11.63 -16.57
C ASN A 17 3.02 -11.89 -17.57
N ARG A 18 2.80 -13.16 -17.94
CA ARG A 18 1.66 -13.54 -18.81
C ARG A 18 0.32 -13.33 -18.13
N LEU A 19 0.20 -13.69 -16.84
CA LEU A 19 -1.00 -13.41 -16.05
C LEU A 19 -1.28 -11.92 -15.95
N ALA A 20 -0.24 -11.10 -15.70
CA ALA A 20 -0.37 -9.65 -15.65
C ALA A 20 -0.88 -9.06 -16.98
N ALA A 21 -0.41 -9.59 -18.12
CA ALA A 21 -0.90 -9.19 -19.44
C ALA A 21 -2.38 -9.56 -19.64
N ILE A 22 -2.79 -10.77 -19.24
CA ILE A 22 -4.20 -11.21 -19.30
C ILE A 22 -5.09 -10.30 -18.45
N TYR A 23 -4.64 -9.96 -17.25
CA TYR A 23 -5.34 -9.07 -16.33
C TYR A 23 -5.47 -7.62 -16.82
N ALA A 24 -4.61 -7.21 -17.76
CA ALA A 24 -4.63 -5.87 -18.35
C ALA A 24 -5.62 -5.73 -19.51
N GLU A 25 -6.16 -6.85 -20.04
CA GLU A 25 -7.22 -6.85 -21.05
C GLU A 25 -8.52 -6.31 -20.44
N ASP A 26 -9.14 -5.30 -21.08
CA ASP A 26 -10.27 -4.54 -20.50
C ASP A 26 -11.45 -5.44 -20.09
N SER A 27 -11.75 -6.49 -20.86
CA SER A 27 -12.82 -7.43 -20.52
C SER A 27 -12.49 -8.24 -19.26
N VAL A 28 -11.23 -8.65 -19.10
CA VAL A 28 -10.77 -9.42 -17.94
C VAL A 28 -10.68 -8.52 -16.71
N GLU A 29 -10.16 -7.30 -16.87
CA GLU A 29 -10.09 -6.28 -15.84
C GLU A 29 -11.48 -6.02 -15.23
N LYS A 30 -12.49 -5.79 -16.07
CA LYS A 30 -13.86 -5.56 -15.64
C LYS A 30 -14.43 -6.75 -14.87
N THR A 31 -14.32 -7.96 -15.43
CA THR A 31 -14.81 -9.18 -14.77
C THR A 31 -14.08 -9.45 -13.46
N PHE A 32 -12.78 -9.18 -13.39
CA PHE A 32 -11.99 -9.29 -12.17
C PHE A 32 -12.52 -8.35 -11.07
N ILE A 33 -12.75 -7.08 -11.39
CA ILE A 33 -13.26 -6.11 -10.40
C ILE A 33 -14.66 -6.50 -9.92
N GLU A 34 -15.55 -6.94 -10.83
CA GLU A 34 -16.89 -7.41 -10.46
C GLU A 34 -16.84 -8.60 -9.50
N LEU A 35 -15.98 -9.59 -9.79
CA LEU A 35 -15.79 -10.75 -8.92
C LEU A 35 -15.17 -10.34 -7.58
N PHE A 36 -14.14 -9.50 -7.60
CA PHE A 36 -13.47 -9.01 -6.42
C PHE A 36 -14.45 -8.30 -5.47
N LEU A 37 -15.30 -7.39 -5.98
CA LEU A 37 -16.28 -6.67 -5.18
C LEU A 37 -17.36 -7.60 -4.62
N LYS A 38 -17.81 -8.57 -5.42
CA LYS A 38 -18.77 -9.59 -4.96
C LYS A 38 -18.21 -10.41 -3.80
N GLU A 39 -16.96 -10.86 -3.91
CA GLU A 39 -16.29 -11.62 -2.85
C GLU A 39 -16.02 -10.75 -1.61
N SER A 40 -15.57 -9.51 -1.80
CA SER A 40 -15.33 -8.54 -0.71
C SER A 40 -16.59 -8.31 0.11
N LYS A 41 -17.73 -8.12 -0.57
CA LYS A 41 -19.04 -7.98 0.05
C LYS A 41 -19.45 -9.23 0.82
N HIS A 42 -19.30 -10.41 0.20
CA HIS A 42 -19.60 -11.67 0.86
C HIS A 42 -18.78 -11.86 2.16
N GLU A 43 -17.47 -11.59 2.12
CA GLU A 43 -16.59 -11.65 3.28
C GLU A 43 -17.00 -10.64 4.37
N ALA A 44 -17.36 -9.42 3.97
CA ALA A 44 -17.80 -8.35 4.89
C ALA A 44 -19.11 -8.68 5.61
N GLU A 45 -20.12 -9.18 4.88
CA GLU A 45 -21.44 -9.56 5.41
C GLU A 45 -21.32 -10.74 6.37
N ASN A 46 -20.49 -11.73 6.03
CA ASN A 46 -20.28 -12.93 6.84
C ASN A 46 -19.24 -12.74 7.96
N LYS A 47 -18.62 -11.55 8.03
CA LYS A 47 -17.58 -11.17 9.00
C LYS A 47 -16.43 -12.18 9.03
N ILE A 48 -15.91 -12.51 7.86
CA ILE A 48 -14.82 -13.48 7.66
C ILE A 48 -13.72 -12.91 6.76
N ASN A 49 -12.56 -13.57 6.77
CA ASN A 49 -11.47 -13.34 5.82
C ASN A 49 -11.44 -14.41 4.72
N ASN A 50 -10.40 -14.36 3.87
CA ASN A 50 -10.15 -15.34 2.80
C ASN A 50 -10.00 -16.81 3.26
N CYS A 51 -9.83 -17.06 4.56
CA CYS A 51 -9.71 -18.40 5.15
C CYS A 51 -10.95 -18.79 5.98
N ASN A 52 -12.06 -18.05 5.85
CA ASN A 52 -13.28 -18.20 6.65
C ASN A 52 -13.09 -17.95 8.17
N GLU A 53 -12.01 -17.30 8.57
CA GLU A 53 -11.74 -16.93 9.96
C GLU A 53 -12.58 -15.71 10.36
N LYS A 54 -13.25 -15.80 11.51
CA LYS A 54 -14.20 -14.79 11.99
C LYS A 54 -13.50 -13.53 12.49
N GLU A 55 -14.07 -12.36 12.18
CA GLU A 55 -13.53 -11.04 12.58
C GLU A 55 -13.25 -10.90 14.08
N GLU A 56 -13.96 -11.63 14.94
CA GLU A 56 -13.77 -11.64 16.40
C GLU A 56 -12.46 -12.30 16.86
N THR A 57 -11.84 -13.13 16.01
CA THR A 57 -10.57 -13.81 16.33
C THR A 57 -9.36 -13.07 15.76
N TRP A 58 -9.57 -12.00 15.01
CA TRP A 58 -8.48 -11.28 14.34
C TRP A 58 -7.61 -10.53 15.36
N PRO A 59 -6.30 -10.35 15.08
CA PRO A 59 -5.43 -9.54 15.93
C PRO A 59 -5.98 -8.12 16.15
N GLN A 60 -5.64 -7.51 17.29
CA GLN A 60 -6.16 -6.21 17.69
C GLN A 60 -5.85 -5.12 16.65
N GLU A 61 -4.66 -5.13 16.06
CA GLU A 61 -4.22 -4.18 15.05
C GLU A 61 -5.05 -4.28 13.77
N VAL A 62 -5.33 -5.51 13.33
CA VAL A 62 -6.20 -5.80 12.17
C VAL A 62 -7.63 -5.39 12.45
N THR A 63 -8.11 -5.64 13.66
CA THR A 63 -9.43 -5.19 14.12
C THR A 63 -9.53 -3.67 14.12
N SER A 64 -8.46 -2.95 14.47
CA SER A 64 -8.41 -1.48 14.39
C SER A 64 -8.54 -0.99 12.96
N VAL A 65 -7.82 -1.61 12.02
CA VAL A 65 -7.94 -1.33 10.57
C VAL A 65 -9.37 -1.61 10.08
N ASN A 66 -9.95 -2.75 10.46
CA ASN A 66 -11.31 -3.14 10.10
C ASN A 66 -12.37 -2.14 10.62
N LYS A 67 -12.21 -1.65 11.86
CA LYS A 67 -13.09 -0.61 12.42
C LYS A 67 -13.03 0.69 11.62
N ASP A 68 -11.84 1.09 11.19
CA ASP A 68 -11.63 2.30 10.40
C ASP A 68 -12.27 2.20 9.01
N VAL A 69 -12.05 1.09 8.28
CA VAL A 69 -12.68 0.90 6.97
C VAL A 69 -14.21 0.78 7.07
N ARG A 70 -14.73 0.22 8.17
CA ARG A 70 -16.18 0.22 8.45
C ARG A 70 -16.71 1.63 8.73
N ARG A 71 -15.99 2.44 9.51
CA ARG A 71 -16.34 3.85 9.79
C ARG A 71 -16.38 4.68 8.51
N LEU A 72 -15.47 4.39 7.56
CA LEU A 72 -15.40 5.04 6.26
C LEU A 72 -16.42 4.50 5.24
N GLY A 73 -17.17 3.45 5.58
CA GLY A 73 -18.19 2.87 4.70
C GLY A 73 -17.65 1.99 3.57
N ILE A 74 -16.36 1.65 3.55
CA ILE A 74 -15.69 0.96 2.44
C ILE A 74 -15.43 -0.54 2.70
N ARG A 75 -15.90 -1.10 3.82
CA ARG A 75 -15.58 -2.49 4.22
C ARG A 75 -16.06 -3.54 3.21
N GLU A 76 -17.19 -3.31 2.54
CA GLU A 76 -17.72 -4.22 1.49
C GLU A 76 -16.88 -4.22 0.22
N GLU A 77 -15.97 -3.26 0.06
CA GLU A 77 -15.05 -3.14 -1.08
C GLU A 77 -13.62 -3.60 -0.72
N CYS A 78 -13.41 -4.10 0.49
CA CYS A 78 -12.11 -4.51 0.99
C CYS A 78 -12.08 -6.02 1.25
N LYS A 79 -10.94 -6.66 0.94
CA LYS A 79 -10.61 -8.02 1.41
C LYS A 79 -9.51 -7.95 2.46
N PHE A 80 -9.72 -8.66 3.55
CA PHE A 80 -8.67 -8.93 4.54
C PHE A 80 -8.11 -10.31 4.24
N VAL A 81 -6.82 -10.37 3.92
CA VAL A 81 -6.15 -11.61 3.55
C VAL A 81 -5.13 -11.99 4.62
N LYS A 82 -5.36 -13.13 5.28
CA LYS A 82 -4.38 -13.74 6.18
C LYS A 82 -3.39 -14.57 5.38
N VAL A 83 -2.11 -14.41 5.70
CA VAL A 83 -0.98 -15.12 5.11
C VAL A 83 -0.20 -15.85 6.21
N GLU A 84 0.77 -16.64 5.80
CA GLU A 84 1.62 -17.46 6.67
C GLU A 84 2.63 -16.60 7.44
N SER A 85 3.12 -17.07 8.58
CA SER A 85 4.04 -16.31 9.44
C SER A 85 5.42 -16.09 8.81
N ASP A 86 5.84 -16.99 7.91
CA ASP A 86 7.07 -16.92 7.13
C ASP A 86 6.88 -16.19 5.79
N TYR A 87 5.71 -15.58 5.55
CA TYR A 87 5.37 -14.90 4.30
C TYR A 87 6.42 -13.90 3.81
N TYR A 88 7.11 -13.20 4.71
CA TYR A 88 8.14 -12.23 4.34
C TYR A 88 9.49 -12.85 3.95
N ASP A 89 9.69 -14.15 4.22
CA ASP A 89 10.88 -14.89 3.82
C ASP A 89 10.76 -15.43 2.39
N TRP A 90 9.55 -15.38 1.81
CA TRP A 90 9.28 -15.84 0.46
C TRP A 90 9.65 -14.79 -0.60
N PRO A 91 9.98 -15.22 -1.83
CA PRO A 91 10.11 -14.32 -2.98
C PRO A 91 8.85 -13.49 -3.21
N LEU A 92 9.01 -12.26 -3.71
CA LEU A 92 7.90 -11.33 -3.92
C LEU A 92 6.85 -11.89 -4.89
N GLU A 93 7.30 -12.65 -5.89
CA GLU A 93 6.47 -13.38 -6.83
C GLU A 93 5.52 -14.35 -6.09
N THR A 94 6.06 -15.21 -5.22
CA THR A 94 5.26 -16.16 -4.41
C THR A 94 4.29 -15.42 -3.49
N ARG A 95 4.74 -14.34 -2.87
CA ARG A 95 3.91 -13.48 -2.02
C ARG A 95 2.72 -12.89 -2.78
N ALA A 96 2.94 -12.43 -4.01
CA ALA A 96 1.90 -11.89 -4.87
C ALA A 96 0.84 -12.94 -5.20
N LEU A 97 1.24 -14.17 -5.55
CA LEU A 97 0.29 -15.27 -5.78
C LEU A 97 -0.53 -15.60 -4.53
N ARG A 98 0.11 -15.62 -3.36
CA ARG A 98 -0.55 -15.99 -2.10
C ARG A 98 -1.74 -15.09 -1.76
N VAL A 99 -1.69 -13.83 -2.18
CA VAL A 99 -2.77 -12.85 -1.96
C VAL A 99 -3.66 -12.66 -3.19
N ASN A 100 -3.53 -13.54 -4.20
CA ASN A 100 -4.22 -13.44 -5.50
C ASN A 100 -4.00 -12.09 -6.20
N SER A 101 -2.79 -11.55 -6.07
CA SER A 101 -2.39 -10.31 -6.73
C SER A 101 -2.21 -10.54 -8.23
N PRO A 102 -2.78 -9.70 -9.11
CA PRO A 102 -2.64 -9.83 -10.57
C PRO A 102 -1.19 -9.81 -11.05
N SER A 103 -0.33 -9.09 -10.33
CA SER A 103 1.12 -9.09 -10.52
C SER A 103 1.85 -8.61 -9.27
N LYS A 104 3.18 -8.77 -9.22
CA LYS A 104 4.01 -8.19 -8.17
C LYS A 104 3.97 -6.65 -8.13
N ALA A 105 3.55 -6.01 -9.22
CA ALA A 105 3.39 -4.56 -9.30
C ALA A 105 2.25 -4.06 -8.38
N HIS A 106 1.25 -4.88 -8.07
CA HIS A 106 0.15 -4.48 -7.18
C HIS A 106 0.52 -4.63 -5.69
N MET A 107 1.64 -5.32 -5.40
CA MET A 107 2.17 -5.43 -4.05
C MET A 107 2.77 -4.08 -3.64
N CYS A 108 2.11 -3.38 -2.73
CA CYS A 108 2.50 -2.06 -2.27
C CYS A 108 2.96 -2.08 -0.81
N LYS A 109 3.81 -1.12 -0.46
CA LYS A 109 4.23 -0.83 0.90
C LYS A 109 3.95 0.63 1.20
N CYS A 110 3.61 0.91 2.45
CA CYS A 110 3.63 2.27 2.97
C CYS A 110 4.87 2.44 3.86
N VAL A 111 5.49 3.60 3.79
CA VAL A 111 6.62 3.98 4.64
C VAL A 111 6.40 5.39 5.17
N ILE A 112 6.80 5.62 6.41
CA ILE A 112 6.70 6.92 7.04
C ILE A 112 8.02 7.67 6.86
N MET A 113 7.96 8.86 6.28
CA MET A 113 9.12 9.72 6.06
C MET A 113 8.99 11.01 6.85
N GLU A 114 10.10 11.48 7.41
CA GLU A 114 10.22 12.75 8.11
C GLU A 114 11.06 13.74 7.29
N ASN A 115 10.61 14.99 7.17
CA ASN A 115 11.45 16.07 6.66
C ASN A 115 12.41 16.54 7.77
N LYS A 116 13.68 16.12 7.71
CA LYS A 116 14.73 16.51 8.68
C LYS A 116 15.09 18.01 8.66
N ARG A 117 14.56 18.77 7.71
CA ARG A 117 14.73 20.23 7.61
C ARG A 117 13.42 20.98 7.82
N TRP A 118 12.42 20.30 8.39
CA TRP A 118 11.16 20.91 8.78
C TRP A 118 11.38 22.04 9.79
N LYS A 119 10.55 23.07 9.70
CA LYS A 119 10.55 24.19 10.65
C LYS A 119 9.15 24.45 11.16
N GLU A 120 9.07 24.64 12.48
CA GLU A 120 7.84 24.92 13.23
C GLU A 120 7.16 26.22 12.77
N GLU A 121 7.94 27.23 12.39
CA GLU A 121 7.45 28.53 11.91
C GLU A 121 6.49 28.42 10.71
N PHE A 122 6.55 27.31 9.96
CA PHE A 122 5.72 27.04 8.78
C PHE A 122 4.71 25.90 9.02
N ARG A 123 4.38 25.53 10.26
CA ARG A 123 3.53 24.34 10.55
C ARG A 123 2.14 24.39 9.87
N ASN A 124 1.64 25.58 9.57
CA ASN A 124 0.33 25.78 8.93
C ASN A 124 0.42 25.81 7.40
N ASP A 125 1.62 25.77 6.83
CA ASP A 125 1.82 25.79 5.39
C ASP A 125 1.46 24.43 4.80
N LYS A 126 0.59 24.43 3.78
CA LYS A 126 0.18 23.21 3.07
C LYS A 126 1.35 22.43 2.45
N ASN A 127 2.48 23.09 2.19
CA ASN A 127 3.71 22.48 1.65
C ASN A 127 4.79 22.16 2.70
N ASN A 128 4.44 22.11 3.99
CA ASN A 128 5.39 21.90 5.09
C ASN A 128 5.09 20.66 5.92
N PHE A 129 5.01 19.51 5.26
CA PHE A 129 4.85 18.24 5.95
C PHE A 129 6.07 17.93 6.81
N LYS A 130 5.87 17.81 8.12
CA LYS A 130 6.88 17.25 9.03
C LYS A 130 7.04 15.77 8.77
N VAL A 131 5.92 15.06 8.67
CA VAL A 131 5.82 13.63 8.42
C VAL A 131 4.86 13.39 7.26
N VAL A 132 5.18 12.41 6.41
CA VAL A 132 4.36 11.98 5.28
C VAL A 132 4.39 10.46 5.17
N CYS A 133 3.25 9.85 4.90
CA CYS A 133 3.13 8.44 4.55
C CYS A 133 3.28 8.31 3.04
N VAL A 134 4.27 7.54 2.59
CA VAL A 134 4.56 7.35 1.16
C VAL A 134 4.19 5.93 0.76
N ILE A 135 3.34 5.80 -0.25
CA ILE A 135 2.84 4.52 -0.76
C ILE A 135 3.48 4.25 -2.12
N VAL A 136 4.25 3.16 -2.21
CA VAL A 136 4.99 2.75 -3.40
C VAL A 136 4.90 1.23 -3.58
N GLN A 137 5.15 0.76 -4.79
CA GLN A 137 5.21 -0.67 -5.10
C GLN A 137 6.46 -1.28 -4.44
N TYR A 138 6.42 -2.57 -4.08
CA TYR A 138 7.61 -3.26 -3.54
C TYR A 138 8.77 -3.29 -4.54
N VAL A 139 8.45 -3.35 -5.84
CA VAL A 139 9.41 -3.35 -6.96
C VAL A 139 10.01 -1.98 -7.25
N ASP A 140 9.48 -0.91 -6.65
CA ASP A 140 9.92 0.46 -6.86
C ASP A 140 10.67 1.03 -5.64
N SER A 141 11.43 2.09 -5.89
CA SER A 141 12.07 2.91 -4.85
C SER A 141 11.56 4.34 -4.87
N ILE A 142 11.65 5.02 -3.73
CA ILE A 142 11.14 6.39 -3.56
C ILE A 142 12.19 7.39 -4.02
N ASP A 143 11.80 8.25 -4.96
CA ASP A 143 12.55 9.44 -5.32
C ASP A 143 12.17 10.60 -4.38
N THR A 144 12.97 10.75 -3.31
CA THR A 144 12.78 11.82 -2.32
C THR A 144 12.92 13.22 -2.89
N SER A 145 13.62 13.35 -4.03
CA SER A 145 13.81 14.58 -4.76
C SER A 145 12.50 14.98 -5.46
N LYS A 146 11.85 14.05 -6.16
CA LYS A 146 10.52 14.28 -6.74
C LYS A 146 9.45 14.49 -5.68
N LEU A 147 9.49 13.75 -4.56
CA LEU A 147 8.58 13.97 -3.43
C LEU A 147 8.70 15.41 -2.89
N ALA A 148 9.92 15.92 -2.74
CA ALA A 148 10.15 17.30 -2.31
C ALA A 148 9.59 18.30 -3.33
N ASP A 149 9.78 18.08 -4.63
CA ASP A 149 9.25 18.96 -5.66
C ASP A 149 7.72 18.95 -5.74
N PHE A 150 7.11 17.77 -5.59
CA PHE A 150 5.66 17.62 -5.53
C PHE A 150 5.06 18.45 -4.39
N ILE A 151 5.57 18.27 -3.16
CA ILE A 151 5.08 18.99 -1.99
C ILE A 151 5.31 20.50 -2.14
N ARG A 152 6.47 20.91 -2.67
CA ARG A 152 6.78 22.33 -2.95
C ARG A 152 5.73 22.98 -3.85
N GLY A 153 5.22 22.24 -4.83
CA GLY A 153 4.22 22.69 -5.80
C GLY A 153 2.86 23.11 -5.23
N PHE A 154 2.57 22.86 -3.94
CA PHE A 154 1.30 23.30 -3.33
C PHE A 154 1.23 24.80 -3.03
N GLN A 155 2.31 25.57 -3.25
CA GLN A 155 2.32 27.02 -3.12
C GLN A 155 2.75 27.67 -4.44
N GLU A 156 2.12 28.80 -4.77
CA GLU A 156 2.51 29.63 -5.93
C GLU A 156 3.96 30.11 -5.83
N THR A 157 4.40 30.47 -4.62
CA THR A 157 5.80 30.82 -4.32
C THR A 157 6.43 29.71 -3.46
N PRO A 158 7.00 28.66 -4.08
CA PRO A 158 7.52 27.51 -3.35
C PRO A 158 8.77 27.86 -2.56
N ARG A 159 8.89 27.30 -1.35
CA ARG A 159 10.11 27.40 -0.55
C ARG A 159 11.28 26.72 -1.27
N SER A 160 12.50 27.17 -0.95
CA SER A 160 13.72 26.60 -1.52
C SER A 160 13.79 25.10 -1.26
N ARG A 161 14.19 24.32 -2.27
CA ARG A 161 14.37 22.86 -2.19
C ARG A 161 15.24 22.44 -1.00
N LYS A 162 16.19 23.29 -0.59
CA LYS A 162 17.03 23.05 0.58
C LYS A 162 16.26 22.87 1.88
N ASN A 163 15.00 23.28 1.98
CA ASN A 163 14.16 23.11 3.17
C ASN A 163 13.49 21.72 3.24
N TYR A 164 13.79 20.83 2.29
CA TYR A 164 13.22 19.50 2.19
C TYR A 164 14.33 18.45 2.22
N ASN A 165 14.26 17.56 3.19
CA ASN A 165 15.15 16.40 3.33
C ASN A 165 14.36 15.25 3.94
N PHE A 166 13.54 14.58 3.14
CA PHE A 166 12.74 13.45 3.57
C PHE A 166 13.62 12.23 3.80
N ARG A 167 13.55 11.67 5.01
CA ARG A 167 14.27 10.45 5.42
C ARG A 167 13.27 9.48 6.02
N LEU A 168 13.54 8.18 5.86
CA LEU A 168 12.77 7.15 6.54
C LEU A 168 12.82 7.42 8.04
N ILE A 169 11.66 7.35 8.69
CA ILE A 169 11.59 7.52 10.14
C ILE A 169 12.11 6.25 10.83
N GLU A 170 12.67 6.39 12.03
CA GLU A 170 13.09 5.24 12.82
C GLU A 170 11.89 4.38 13.22
N GLU A 171 12.07 3.07 13.27
CA GLU A 171 11.01 2.08 13.52
C GLU A 171 10.18 2.40 14.77
N LYS A 172 10.83 2.70 15.90
CA LYS A 172 10.15 3.02 17.16
C LYS A 172 9.26 4.26 17.04
N GLU A 173 9.70 5.25 16.29
CA GLU A 173 8.92 6.47 16.06
C GLU A 173 7.80 6.23 15.05
N SER A 174 8.04 5.41 14.02
CA SER A 174 7.00 4.94 13.11
C SER A 174 5.87 4.24 13.87
N GLU A 175 6.22 3.32 14.79
CA GLU A 175 5.24 2.62 15.63
C GLU A 175 4.49 3.59 16.55
N ARG A 176 5.19 4.59 17.11
CA ARG A 176 4.55 5.62 17.94
C ARG A 176 3.49 6.42 17.17
N LEU A 177 3.82 6.85 15.95
CA LEU A 177 2.95 7.67 15.10
C LEU A 177 1.81 6.88 14.46
N THR A 178 2.09 5.67 13.99
CA THR A 178 1.12 4.87 13.22
C THR A 178 0.32 3.93 14.11
N GLY A 179 0.88 3.47 15.23
CA GLY A 179 0.34 2.40 16.05
C GLY A 179 0.69 0.99 15.56
N PHE A 180 1.51 0.85 14.51
CA PHE A 180 1.85 -0.43 13.90
C PHE A 180 3.35 -0.71 13.94
N LYS A 181 3.69 -1.97 14.20
CA LYS A 181 5.07 -2.47 14.11
C LYS A 181 5.54 -2.58 12.66
N THR A 182 6.86 -2.65 12.45
CA THR A 182 7.44 -2.85 11.12
C THR A 182 6.87 -4.09 10.44
N LYS A 183 6.75 -4.04 9.10
CA LYS A 183 6.08 -5.05 8.25
C LYS A 183 4.57 -5.21 8.49
N GLY A 184 4.00 -4.56 9.51
CA GLY A 184 2.57 -4.49 9.78
C GLY A 184 1.94 -3.13 9.48
N VAL A 185 2.72 -2.12 9.05
CA VAL A 185 2.19 -0.77 8.83
C VAL A 185 1.04 -0.78 7.81
N ALA A 186 -0.13 -0.32 8.26
CA ALA A 186 -1.32 -0.13 7.43
C ALA A 186 -1.44 1.32 6.96
N THR A 187 -2.42 1.59 6.11
CA THR A 187 -2.79 2.95 5.66
C THR A 187 -4.08 3.46 6.29
N TYR A 188 -4.75 2.62 7.09
CA TYR A 188 -5.91 2.97 7.92
C TYR A 188 -5.57 2.66 9.38
N GLY A 189 -6.29 3.24 10.34
CA GLY A 189 -6.04 3.00 11.76
C GLY A 189 -4.85 3.75 12.34
N PHE A 190 -4.31 4.77 11.65
CA PHE A 190 -3.26 5.61 12.23
C PHE A 190 -3.74 6.34 13.49
N ARG A 191 -2.86 6.39 14.51
CA ARG A 191 -3.11 7.18 15.72
C ARG A 191 -3.16 8.68 15.45
N ASN A 192 -2.43 9.14 14.43
CA ASN A 192 -2.37 10.53 14.01
C ASN A 192 -2.76 10.66 12.54
N THR A 193 -3.41 11.77 12.17
CA THR A 193 -3.63 12.10 10.77
C THR A 193 -2.29 12.40 10.10
N ILE A 194 -1.86 11.52 9.19
CA ILE A 194 -0.62 11.68 8.43
C ILE A 194 -0.99 11.88 6.97
N PRO A 195 -0.52 12.96 6.30
CA PRO A 195 -0.71 13.15 4.87
C PRO A 195 -0.14 11.96 4.10
N MET A 196 -0.87 11.48 3.10
CA MET A 196 -0.48 10.32 2.29
C MET A 196 -0.17 10.74 0.86
N VAL A 197 0.95 10.26 0.32
CA VAL A 197 1.31 10.42 -1.09
C VAL A 197 1.54 9.04 -1.70
N MET A 198 0.80 8.73 -2.76
CA MET A 198 0.90 7.50 -3.54
C MET A 198 1.63 7.75 -4.86
N SER A 199 2.46 6.78 -5.27
CA SER A 199 3.06 6.80 -6.60
C SER A 199 2.00 6.72 -7.70
N GLU A 200 2.07 7.59 -8.70
CA GLU A 200 1.21 7.57 -9.89
C GLU A 200 1.24 6.24 -10.66
N ARG A 201 2.34 5.47 -10.52
CA ARG A 201 2.45 4.13 -11.09
C ARG A 201 1.46 3.15 -10.47
N ILE A 202 1.15 3.32 -9.18
CA ILE A 202 0.10 2.54 -8.51
C ILE A 202 -1.26 2.94 -9.09
N ALA A 203 -1.51 4.24 -9.25
CA ALA A 203 -2.78 4.74 -9.79
C ALA A 203 -3.06 4.29 -11.24
N SER A 204 -2.04 3.79 -11.94
CA SER A 204 -2.13 3.30 -13.32
C SER A 204 -2.15 1.75 -13.41
N LEU A 205 -2.28 1.04 -12.30
CA LEU A 205 -2.31 -0.42 -12.29
C LEU A 205 -3.57 -0.97 -12.97
N LYS A 206 -3.40 -2.12 -13.63
CA LYS A 206 -4.48 -2.90 -14.24
C LYS A 206 -4.40 -4.35 -13.75
N PRO A 207 -5.48 -4.89 -13.15
CA PRO A 207 -6.70 -4.20 -12.72
C PRO A 207 -6.45 -3.19 -11.59
N PRO A 208 -7.35 -2.21 -11.38
CA PRO A 208 -7.11 -1.08 -10.48
C PRO A 208 -7.33 -1.42 -9.00
N ILE A 209 -6.58 -2.40 -8.48
CA ILE A 209 -6.51 -2.73 -7.05
C ILE A 209 -5.11 -2.48 -6.50
N LEU A 210 -4.99 -2.41 -5.17
CA LEU A 210 -3.71 -2.41 -4.49
C LEU A 210 -3.71 -3.36 -3.29
N VAL A 211 -2.54 -3.93 -3.00
CA VAL A 211 -2.31 -4.79 -1.82
C VAL A 211 -1.43 -4.04 -0.84
N LEU A 212 -1.92 -3.84 0.39
CA LEU A 212 -1.23 -3.15 1.48
C LEU A 212 -1.17 -4.00 2.76
N GLY A 213 -0.40 -3.56 3.75
CA GLY A 213 -0.44 -4.13 5.09
C GLY A 213 -1.77 -3.81 5.79
N ALA A 214 -2.27 -4.75 6.61
CA ALA A 214 -3.52 -4.58 7.36
C ALA A 214 -3.29 -4.49 8.88
N GLY A 215 -2.17 -3.92 9.33
CA GLY A 215 -1.89 -3.68 10.74
C GLY A 215 -1.05 -4.79 11.40
N HIS A 216 -0.89 -5.94 10.73
CA HIS A 216 -0.16 -7.10 11.21
C HIS A 216 0.70 -7.71 10.09
N PRO A 217 1.91 -8.23 10.37
CA PRO A 217 2.77 -8.86 9.36
C PRO A 217 2.10 -9.96 8.56
N ASP A 218 1.20 -10.72 9.20
CA ASP A 218 0.49 -11.84 8.58
C ASP A 218 -0.84 -11.46 7.93
N TRP A 219 -1.15 -10.15 7.82
CA TRP A 219 -2.42 -9.68 7.28
C TRP A 219 -2.23 -8.61 6.22
N LYS A 220 -3.05 -8.70 5.17
CA LYS A 220 -3.01 -7.80 4.01
C LYS A 220 -4.41 -7.24 3.76
N LEU A 221 -4.44 -6.00 3.31
CA LEU A 221 -5.65 -5.31 2.88
C LEU A 221 -5.59 -5.18 1.37
N VAL A 222 -6.59 -5.72 0.69
CA VAL A 222 -6.75 -5.58 -0.76
C VAL A 222 -8.02 -4.79 -1.02
N LEU A 223 -7.94 -3.78 -1.88
CA LEU A 223 -9.06 -2.90 -2.21
C LEU A 223 -8.84 -2.21 -3.56
N PRO A 224 -9.89 -1.65 -4.19
CA PRO A 224 -9.76 -0.84 -5.38
C PRO A 224 -9.02 0.47 -5.08
N ILE A 225 -8.25 0.94 -6.08
CA ILE A 225 -7.50 2.19 -5.97
C ILE A 225 -8.45 3.39 -5.79
N SER A 226 -9.57 3.41 -6.53
CA SER A 226 -10.58 4.46 -6.39
C SER A 226 -11.11 4.55 -4.95
N THR A 227 -11.53 3.41 -4.39
CA THR A 227 -11.99 3.29 -3.00
C THR A 227 -10.95 3.82 -2.01
N PHE A 228 -9.67 3.52 -2.24
CA PHE A 228 -8.59 4.04 -1.41
C PHE A 228 -8.43 5.56 -1.51
N LEU A 229 -8.39 6.11 -2.73
CA LEU A 229 -8.21 7.54 -2.95
C LEU A 229 -9.37 8.36 -2.37
N ASP A 230 -10.61 7.92 -2.62
CA ASP A 230 -11.83 8.60 -2.20
C ASP A 230 -11.98 8.62 -0.68
N SER A 231 -11.53 7.56 0.01
CA SER A 231 -11.67 7.44 1.47
C SER A 231 -10.53 8.04 2.28
N THR A 232 -9.36 8.31 1.67
CA THR A 232 -8.15 8.75 2.40
C THR A 232 -7.69 10.17 2.08
N ASN A 233 -8.22 10.80 1.02
CA ASN A 233 -7.65 12.03 0.45
C ASN A 233 -6.16 11.88 0.09
N CYS A 234 -5.72 10.67 -0.27
CA CYS A 234 -4.35 10.42 -0.65
C CYS A 234 -4.01 11.18 -1.95
N LEU A 235 -2.87 11.84 -1.94
CA LEU A 235 -2.37 12.58 -3.09
C LEU A 235 -1.61 11.65 -4.02
N VAL A 236 -1.78 11.79 -5.33
CA VAL A 236 -1.07 11.00 -6.33
C VAL A 236 0.04 11.83 -6.96
N ALA A 237 1.25 11.27 -7.08
CA ALA A 237 2.40 11.99 -7.62
C ALA A 237 3.44 11.06 -8.27
N ASN A 238 4.22 11.61 -9.20
CA ASN A 238 5.44 10.96 -9.70
C ASN A 238 6.52 10.97 -8.61
N ILE A 239 6.58 9.92 -7.80
CA ILE A 239 7.53 9.81 -6.67
C ILE A 239 8.35 8.51 -6.69
N SER A 240 8.21 7.71 -7.74
CA SER A 240 9.08 6.56 -7.99
C SER A 240 10.35 6.98 -8.73
N ALA A 241 11.48 6.36 -8.39
CA ALA A 241 12.65 6.39 -9.25
C ALA A 241 12.37 5.62 -10.55
N VAL A 242 13.02 6.01 -11.65
CA VAL A 242 12.99 5.20 -12.87
C VAL A 242 13.80 3.94 -12.57
N SER A 243 13.14 2.79 -12.50
CA SER A 243 13.80 1.50 -12.54
C SER A 243 14.43 1.35 -13.93
N ILE A 244 15.78 1.37 -14.00
CA ILE A 244 16.54 0.99 -15.19
C ILE A 244 16.42 -0.51 -15.38
#